data_AF-A0A0H5B085-F1
#
_entry.id   AF-A0A0H5B085-F1
#
_cell.length_a   1.000
_cell.length_b   1.000
_cell.length_c   1.000
_cell.angle_alpha   90.00
_cell.angle_beta   90.00
_cell.angle_gamma   90.00
#
_symmetry.space_group_name_H-M   'P 1'
#
loop_
_entity.id
_entity.type
_entity.pdbx_description
1 polymer ?
#
loop_
_entity_poly.entity_id
_entity_poly.type
_entity_poly.pdbx_seq_one_letter_code
_entity_poly.pdbx_strand_id
1 'polypeptide(L)'
;MVTGANGHLGNTLVRELLARGQQVRAGVRDPCRSTALNVLGCQVVRAELQDQASLRLALEGVDVLYQVAAVFKHWAKNPYAEIVEVNVQGTRNVMRAAAEAGVKRVVYVSSVAAVGHNGEHLNETHWNTDLQNPYYLSKILSERAAWEAAEAHGLSMVAVLPSAIIGPHTSRLTDTMGFLAAVLERKLVLDPNFHFNFVDVRDVADGLIRAAEEGRCGQRYLLANQQPSSVAEVIAALNTVCPGYRMPPRAPKALLLLIAWLQEQRARYTDIPAQLLRSQVQMFYGVHQRYCIDKAVNELGYQPRSPQDALTQAFAHLLAR
;
A
#
# COMPACT_ATOMS: atom_id res chain seq x y z
N MET A 1 -0.21 -12.49 13.96
CA MET A 1 -0.09 -13.01 12.58
C MET A 1 -0.10 -11.86 11.59
N VAL A 2 0.69 -11.95 10.52
CA VAL A 2 0.71 -10.99 9.41
C VAL A 2 0.26 -11.70 8.13
N THR A 3 -0.83 -11.28 7.50
CA THR A 3 -1.21 -11.80 6.17
C THR A 3 -0.41 -11.10 5.08
N GLY A 4 -0.23 -11.73 3.91
CA GLY A 4 0.53 -11.11 2.82
C GLY A 4 2.01 -10.89 3.17
N ALA A 5 2.55 -11.75 4.05
CA ALA A 5 3.87 -11.60 4.65
C ALA A 5 5.04 -11.63 3.64
N ASN A 6 4.82 -12.15 2.43
CA ASN A 6 5.82 -12.16 1.36
C ASN A 6 5.74 -10.94 0.42
N GLY A 7 4.79 -10.02 0.64
CA GLY A 7 4.71 -8.73 -0.03
C GLY A 7 5.58 -7.66 0.63
N HIS A 8 5.73 -6.50 -0.02
CA HIS A 8 6.64 -5.42 0.42
C HIS A 8 6.39 -4.98 1.88
N LEU A 9 5.16 -4.56 2.20
CA LEU A 9 4.81 -4.13 3.56
C LEU A 9 4.79 -5.29 4.57
N GLY A 10 4.20 -6.43 4.18
CA GLY A 10 4.12 -7.60 5.05
C GLY A 10 5.50 -8.15 5.44
N ASN A 11 6.45 -8.19 4.51
CA ASN A 11 7.81 -8.66 4.76
C ASN A 11 8.55 -7.77 5.74
N THR A 12 8.47 -6.44 5.54
CA THR A 12 9.05 -5.47 6.46
C THR A 12 8.41 -5.59 7.84
N LEU A 13 7.07 -5.67 7.93
CA LEU A 13 6.38 -5.83 9.21
C LEU A 13 6.79 -7.10 9.97
N VAL A 14 6.94 -8.24 9.27
CA VAL A 14 7.44 -9.48 9.88
C VAL A 14 8.83 -9.27 10.49
N ARG A 15 9.74 -8.60 9.77
CA ARG A 15 11.10 -8.31 10.27
C ARG A 15 11.08 -7.40 11.49
N GLU A 16 10.28 -6.33 11.45
CA GLU A 16 10.16 -5.38 12.56
C GLU A 16 9.57 -6.04 13.82
N LEU A 17 8.54 -6.87 13.67
CA LEU A 17 7.95 -7.63 14.78
C LEU A 17 8.96 -8.61 15.39
N LEU A 18 9.69 -9.35 14.57
CA LEU A 18 10.74 -10.28 15.04
C LEU A 18 11.88 -9.54 15.74
N ALA A 19 12.31 -8.38 15.23
CA ALA A 19 13.33 -7.55 15.86
C ALA A 19 12.90 -7.06 17.26
N ARG A 20 11.59 -6.94 17.51
CA ARG A 20 11.01 -6.64 18.83
C ARG A 20 10.78 -7.88 19.71
N GLY A 21 11.26 -9.05 19.30
CA GLY A 21 11.10 -10.30 20.04
C GLY A 21 9.69 -10.89 20.00
N GLN A 22 8.83 -10.43 19.09
CA GLN A 22 7.46 -10.93 18.98
C GLN A 22 7.44 -12.30 18.28
N GLN A 23 6.50 -13.16 18.69
CA GLN A 23 6.24 -14.41 17.97
C GLN A 23 5.41 -14.12 16.72
N VAL A 24 6.01 -14.36 15.55
CA VAL A 24 5.38 -14.01 14.28
C VAL A 24 4.94 -15.26 13.53
N ARG A 25 3.65 -15.29 13.22
CA ARG A 25 3.08 -16.16 12.19
C ARG A 25 2.92 -15.39 10.88
N ALA A 26 3.63 -15.80 9.86
CA ALA A 26 3.64 -15.21 8.52
C ALA A 26 2.68 -15.95 7.59
N GLY A 27 1.52 -15.36 7.33
CA GLY A 27 0.49 -15.90 6.45
C GLY A 27 0.78 -15.60 4.98
N VAL A 28 0.93 -16.65 4.18
CA VAL A 28 1.19 -16.58 2.73
C VAL A 28 0.28 -17.53 1.96
N ARG A 29 0.05 -17.27 0.67
CA ARG A 29 -0.73 -18.17 -0.20
C ARG A 29 -0.07 -19.53 -0.39
N ASP A 30 1.24 -19.52 -0.60
CA ASP A 30 2.07 -20.71 -0.86
C ASP A 30 3.32 -20.66 0.04
N PRO A 31 3.34 -21.44 1.13
CA PRO A 31 4.50 -21.54 2.03
C PRO A 31 5.77 -22.02 1.31
N CYS A 32 5.65 -22.91 0.33
CA CYS A 32 6.79 -23.48 -0.38
C CYS A 32 7.52 -22.44 -1.24
N ARG A 33 6.82 -21.40 -1.69
CA ARG A 33 7.39 -20.27 -2.46
C ARG A 33 7.88 -19.11 -1.61
N SER A 34 7.82 -19.23 -0.29
CA SER A 34 8.12 -18.14 0.65
C SER A 34 9.39 -18.40 1.47
N THR A 35 10.38 -19.04 0.85
CA THR A 35 11.64 -19.47 1.50
C THR A 35 12.41 -18.34 2.17
N ALA A 36 12.33 -17.12 1.63
CA ALA A 36 12.94 -15.93 2.24
C ALA A 36 12.37 -15.58 3.63
N LEU A 37 11.17 -16.05 3.97
CA LEU A 37 10.59 -15.89 5.31
C LEU A 37 11.05 -17.01 6.27
N ASN A 38 11.30 -18.22 5.76
CA ASN A 38 11.72 -19.36 6.59
C ASN A 38 13.04 -19.09 7.32
N VAL A 39 13.92 -18.29 6.73
CA VAL A 39 15.22 -17.93 7.33
C VAL A 39 15.12 -16.84 8.41
N LEU A 40 13.95 -16.22 8.60
CA LEU A 40 13.76 -15.14 9.58
C LEU A 40 13.38 -15.64 10.98
N GLY A 41 13.10 -16.94 11.15
CA GLY A 41 12.68 -17.50 12.43
C GLY A 41 11.20 -17.25 12.77
N CYS A 42 10.36 -16.92 11.78
CA CYS A 42 8.91 -16.87 11.95
C CYS A 42 8.24 -18.20 11.54
N GLN A 43 7.02 -18.44 12.02
CA GLN A 43 6.20 -19.56 11.58
C GLN A 43 5.52 -19.19 10.27
N VAL A 44 5.92 -19.81 9.16
CA VAL A 44 5.25 -19.61 7.86
C VAL A 44 4.06 -20.55 7.74
N VAL A 45 2.88 -19.99 7.48
CA VAL A 45 1.62 -20.75 7.36
C VAL A 45 0.87 -20.40 6.09
N ARG A 46 0.08 -21.35 5.59
CA ARG A 46 -0.84 -21.09 4.49
C ARG A 46 -2.03 -20.26 4.99
N ALA A 47 -2.25 -19.10 4.38
CA ALA A 47 -3.39 -18.23 4.62
C ALA A 47 -3.85 -17.65 3.29
N GLU A 48 -4.92 -18.21 2.72
CA GLU A 48 -5.53 -17.73 1.49
C GLU A 48 -6.89 -17.11 1.80
N LEU A 49 -7.12 -15.88 1.34
CA LEU A 49 -8.30 -15.09 1.70
C LEU A 49 -9.61 -15.72 1.20
N GLN A 50 -9.53 -16.53 0.14
CA GLN A 50 -10.66 -17.26 -0.42
C GLN A 50 -10.84 -18.68 0.16
N ASP A 51 -9.95 -19.13 1.04
CA ASP A 51 -9.97 -20.46 1.65
C ASP A 51 -10.19 -20.33 3.17
N GLN A 52 -11.45 -20.37 3.59
CA GLN A 52 -11.84 -20.18 4.99
C GLN A 52 -11.22 -21.23 5.93
N ALA A 53 -11.03 -22.48 5.47
CA ALA A 53 -10.41 -23.51 6.28
C ALA A 53 -8.93 -23.17 6.55
N SER A 54 -8.21 -22.67 5.54
CA SER A 54 -6.84 -22.19 5.71
C SER A 54 -6.75 -21.03 6.71
N LEU A 55 -7.67 -20.07 6.64
CA LEU A 55 -7.69 -18.90 7.53
C LEU A 55 -7.94 -19.31 8.98
N ARG A 56 -8.93 -20.19 9.21
CA ARG A 56 -9.26 -20.69 10.56
C ARG A 56 -8.05 -21.36 11.21
N LEU A 57 -7.37 -22.25 10.49
CA LEU A 57 -6.16 -22.92 10.97
C LEU A 57 -5.01 -21.91 11.21
N ALA A 58 -4.84 -20.95 10.30
CA ALA A 58 -3.78 -19.97 10.41
C ALA A 58 -3.99 -18.99 11.57
N LEU A 59 -5.22 -18.73 11.99
CA LEU A 59 -5.56 -17.75 13.03
C LEU A 59 -5.68 -18.36 14.44
N GLU A 60 -5.59 -19.68 14.59
CA GLU A 60 -5.69 -20.34 15.89
C GLU A 60 -4.60 -19.86 16.87
N GLY A 61 -5.01 -19.35 18.04
CA GLY A 61 -4.12 -18.82 19.07
C GLY A 61 -3.44 -17.49 18.69
N VAL A 62 -3.97 -16.75 17.71
CA VAL A 62 -3.43 -15.43 17.32
C VAL A 62 -4.05 -14.32 18.19
N ASP A 63 -3.23 -13.58 18.91
CA ASP A 63 -3.71 -12.39 19.65
C ASP A 63 -3.97 -11.18 18.74
N VAL A 64 -3.02 -10.89 17.85
CA VAL A 64 -3.05 -9.72 16.96
C VAL A 64 -2.97 -10.16 15.51
N LEU A 65 -3.95 -9.76 14.70
CA LEU A 65 -3.96 -9.92 13.25
C LEU A 65 -3.61 -8.59 12.56
N TYR A 66 -2.53 -8.58 11.79
CA TYR A 66 -2.23 -7.55 10.82
C TYR A 66 -2.74 -8.00 9.45
N GLN A 67 -3.89 -7.48 9.05
CA GLN A 67 -4.50 -7.78 7.76
C GLN A 67 -3.89 -6.89 6.68
N VAL A 68 -2.74 -7.32 6.14
CA VAL A 68 -1.99 -6.61 5.08
C VAL A 68 -2.34 -7.14 3.69
N ALA A 69 -2.75 -8.42 3.59
CA ALA A 69 -3.04 -9.05 2.31
C ALA A 69 -4.20 -8.36 1.57
N ALA A 70 -3.94 -7.99 0.32
CA ALA A 70 -4.95 -7.62 -0.66
C ALA A 70 -4.44 -8.01 -2.06
N VAL A 71 -5.35 -8.26 -2.98
CA VAL A 71 -5.05 -8.24 -4.42
C VAL A 71 -4.72 -6.79 -4.80
N PHE A 72 -3.43 -6.52 -4.98
CA PHE A 72 -2.92 -5.24 -5.48
C PHE A 72 -2.77 -5.30 -7.00
N LYS A 73 -3.77 -4.80 -7.72
CA LYS A 73 -3.77 -4.70 -9.19
C LYS A 73 -4.41 -3.38 -9.60
N HIS A 74 -3.79 -2.67 -10.55
CA HIS A 74 -4.38 -1.48 -11.18
C HIS A 74 -5.10 -1.80 -12.50
N TRP A 75 -5.00 -3.05 -12.99
CA TRP A 75 -5.61 -3.49 -14.24
C TRP A 75 -5.95 -4.98 -14.21
N ALA A 76 -7.07 -5.35 -14.84
CA ALA A 76 -7.51 -6.71 -15.11
C ALA A 76 -8.47 -6.72 -16.31
N LYS A 77 -8.76 -7.90 -16.89
CA LYS A 77 -9.74 -8.03 -17.99
C LYS A 77 -11.15 -7.81 -17.47
N ASN A 78 -11.47 -8.29 -16.27
CA ASN A 78 -12.68 -7.95 -15.53
C ASN A 78 -12.32 -7.33 -14.16
N PRO A 79 -12.10 -6.01 -14.11
CA PRO A 79 -11.66 -5.34 -12.88
C PRO A 79 -12.58 -5.51 -11.69
N TYR A 80 -13.90 -5.58 -11.90
CA TYR A 80 -14.83 -5.76 -10.79
C TYR A 80 -14.69 -7.15 -10.17
N ALA A 81 -14.83 -8.21 -10.97
CA ALA A 81 -14.75 -9.58 -10.47
C ALA A 81 -13.36 -9.94 -9.96
N GLU A 82 -12.28 -9.46 -10.61
CA GLU A 82 -10.92 -9.89 -10.31
C GLU A 82 -10.20 -9.03 -9.25
N ILE A 83 -10.69 -7.82 -8.96
CA ILE A 83 -10.05 -6.88 -8.03
C ILE A 83 -11.02 -6.49 -6.91
N VAL A 84 -12.19 -5.95 -7.27
CA VAL A 84 -13.15 -5.43 -6.30
C VAL A 84 -13.73 -6.57 -5.47
N GLU A 85 -14.39 -7.53 -6.12
CA GLU A 85 -15.10 -8.61 -5.45
C GLU A 85 -14.15 -9.52 -4.66
N VAL A 86 -13.02 -9.91 -5.24
CA VAL A 86 -12.02 -10.76 -4.55
C VAL A 86 -11.51 -10.10 -3.27
N ASN A 87 -11.21 -8.80 -3.29
CA ASN A 87 -10.74 -8.11 -2.08
C ASN A 87 -11.86 -7.95 -1.04
N VAL A 88 -13.07 -7.59 -1.47
CA VAL A 88 -14.21 -7.43 -0.55
C VAL A 88 -14.56 -8.76 0.11
N GLN A 89 -14.65 -9.85 -0.66
CA GLN A 89 -14.94 -11.18 -0.12
C GLN A 89 -13.80 -11.70 0.75
N GLY A 90 -12.55 -11.52 0.30
CA GLY A 90 -11.37 -11.89 1.07
C GLY A 90 -11.30 -11.18 2.42
N THR A 91 -11.66 -9.90 2.47
CA THR A 91 -11.80 -9.14 3.71
C THR A 91 -12.91 -9.70 4.59
N ARG A 92 -14.11 -9.96 4.07
CA ARG A 92 -15.20 -10.57 4.87
C ARG A 92 -14.78 -11.92 5.47
N ASN A 93 -14.10 -12.75 4.68
CA ASN A 93 -13.65 -14.08 5.11
C ASN A 93 -12.62 -14.00 6.24
N VAL A 94 -11.59 -13.16 6.10
CA VAL A 94 -10.55 -13.06 7.13
C VAL A 94 -11.05 -12.40 8.41
N MET A 95 -11.94 -11.41 8.31
CA MET A 95 -12.56 -10.80 9.48
C MET A 95 -13.44 -11.81 10.23
N ARG A 96 -14.27 -12.57 9.51
CA ARG A 96 -15.07 -13.67 10.11
C ARG A 96 -14.16 -14.70 10.78
N ALA A 97 -13.12 -15.18 10.09
CA ALA A 97 -12.19 -16.17 10.64
C ALA A 97 -11.42 -15.64 11.87
N ALA A 98 -11.09 -14.35 11.90
CA ALA A 98 -10.46 -13.71 13.05
C ALA A 98 -11.39 -13.70 14.27
N ALA A 99 -12.67 -13.41 14.06
CA ALA A 99 -13.67 -13.49 15.12
C ALA A 99 -13.86 -14.93 15.63
N GLU A 100 -14.03 -15.89 14.72
CA GLU A 100 -14.17 -17.32 15.06
C GLU A 100 -12.96 -17.85 15.84
N ALA A 101 -11.75 -17.37 15.54
CA ALA A 101 -10.51 -17.74 16.22
C ALA A 101 -10.25 -16.98 17.54
N GLY A 102 -11.11 -16.01 17.90
CA GLY A 102 -10.96 -15.22 19.12
C GLY A 102 -9.79 -14.21 19.07
N VAL A 103 -9.44 -13.70 17.88
CA VAL A 103 -8.41 -12.68 17.72
C VAL A 103 -8.79 -11.44 18.52
N LYS A 104 -7.88 -10.97 19.38
CA LYS A 104 -8.14 -9.85 20.31
C LYS A 104 -8.05 -8.50 19.62
N ARG A 105 -7.22 -8.38 18.59
CA ARG A 105 -6.91 -7.11 17.92
C ARG A 105 -6.69 -7.30 16.43
N VAL A 106 -7.36 -6.50 15.61
CA VAL A 106 -7.15 -6.45 14.17
C VAL A 106 -6.60 -5.08 13.77
N VAL A 107 -5.46 -5.07 13.08
CA VAL A 107 -4.93 -3.91 12.36
C VAL A 107 -5.18 -4.14 10.88
N TYR A 108 -6.18 -3.46 10.32
CA TYR A 108 -6.57 -3.59 8.93
C TYR A 108 -5.84 -2.57 8.06
N VAL A 109 -5.12 -3.02 7.03
CA VAL A 109 -4.39 -2.13 6.12
C VAL A 109 -5.28 -1.73 4.95
N SER A 110 -5.79 -0.50 5.00
CA SER A 110 -6.49 0.15 3.90
C SER A 110 -5.48 0.92 3.01
N SER A 111 -5.79 2.14 2.61
CA SER A 111 -4.92 3.03 1.83
C SER A 111 -5.51 4.44 1.80
N VAL A 112 -4.68 5.45 1.59
CA VAL A 112 -5.13 6.80 1.20
C VAL A 112 -6.09 6.79 0.00
N ALA A 113 -6.11 5.74 -0.83
CA ALA A 113 -7.10 5.53 -1.88
C ALA A 113 -8.56 5.48 -1.36
N ALA A 114 -8.79 5.06 -0.12
CA ALA A 114 -10.10 5.09 0.53
C ALA A 114 -10.46 6.47 1.10
N VAL A 115 -9.49 7.38 1.21
CA VAL A 115 -9.68 8.78 1.63
C VAL A 115 -9.85 9.69 0.41
N GLY A 116 -9.05 9.45 -0.65
CA GLY A 116 -9.04 10.22 -1.88
C GLY A 116 -7.92 11.25 -1.90
N HIS A 117 -7.97 12.13 -2.90
CA HIS A 117 -7.11 13.30 -3.01
C HIS A 117 -7.76 14.29 -3.99
N ASN A 118 -7.73 15.58 -3.66
CA ASN A 118 -8.35 16.65 -4.45
C ASN A 118 -7.53 17.96 -4.41
N GLY A 119 -6.32 17.94 -3.83
CA GLY A 119 -5.48 19.13 -3.62
C GLY A 119 -5.63 19.78 -2.23
N GLU A 120 -6.66 19.41 -1.48
CA GLU A 120 -6.89 19.87 -0.10
C GLU A 120 -6.14 18.98 0.91
N HIS A 121 -6.11 19.42 2.17
CA HIS A 121 -5.51 18.65 3.27
C HIS A 121 -6.55 17.67 3.84
N LEU A 122 -6.59 16.46 3.29
CA LEU A 122 -7.54 15.43 3.72
C LEU A 122 -7.08 14.74 5.01
N ASN A 123 -8.04 14.28 5.82
CA ASN A 123 -7.78 13.53 7.04
C ASN A 123 -8.63 12.25 7.09
N GLU A 124 -8.58 11.51 8.20
CA GLU A 124 -9.23 10.21 8.35
C GLU A 124 -10.77 10.24 8.35
N THR A 125 -11.41 11.41 8.48
CA THR A 125 -12.88 11.51 8.40
C THR A 125 -13.37 11.51 6.95
N HIS A 126 -12.48 11.77 5.99
CA HIS A 126 -12.83 11.83 4.58
C HIS A 126 -12.92 10.43 3.97
N TRP A 127 -13.88 10.25 3.07
CA TRP A 127 -14.07 9.05 2.28
C TRP A 127 -14.05 9.40 0.81
N ASN A 128 -13.29 8.62 0.05
CA ASN A 128 -13.24 8.78 -1.39
C ASN A 128 -14.59 8.42 -2.01
N THR A 129 -15.05 9.26 -2.93
CA THR A 129 -16.32 9.10 -3.67
C THR A 129 -16.11 8.67 -5.13
N ASP A 130 -14.86 8.51 -5.57
CA ASP A 130 -14.55 7.99 -6.89
C ASP A 130 -14.83 6.47 -6.95
N LEU A 131 -15.93 6.14 -7.63
CA LEU A 131 -16.36 4.77 -7.90
C LEU A 131 -15.94 4.26 -9.29
N GLN A 132 -15.28 5.09 -10.09
CA GLN A 132 -14.90 4.76 -11.47
C GLN A 132 -13.56 4.03 -11.53
N ASN A 133 -12.63 4.35 -10.63
CA ASN A 133 -11.35 3.65 -10.55
C ASN A 133 -11.51 2.32 -9.77
N PRO A 134 -11.33 1.15 -10.40
CA PRO A 134 -11.55 -0.14 -9.74
C PRO A 134 -10.64 -0.37 -8.54
N TYR A 135 -9.41 0.16 -8.53
CA TYR A 135 -8.51 0.06 -7.39
C TYR A 135 -9.03 0.89 -6.21
N TYR A 136 -9.52 2.11 -6.46
CA TYR A 136 -10.12 2.95 -5.41
C TYR A 136 -11.41 2.33 -4.88
N LEU A 137 -12.29 1.90 -5.79
CA LEU A 137 -13.52 1.21 -5.43
C LEU A 137 -13.24 -0.03 -4.58
N SER A 138 -12.25 -0.85 -4.96
CA SER A 138 -11.83 -2.02 -4.19
C SER A 138 -11.37 -1.64 -2.78
N LYS A 139 -10.55 -0.60 -2.62
CA LYS A 139 -10.07 -0.14 -1.31
C LYS A 139 -11.19 0.44 -0.44
N ILE A 140 -12.08 1.25 -1.01
CA ILE A 140 -13.24 1.83 -0.32
C ILE A 140 -14.17 0.71 0.18
N LEU A 141 -14.58 -0.19 -0.71
CA LEU A 141 -15.54 -1.25 -0.38
C LEU A 141 -14.95 -2.29 0.56
N SER A 142 -13.67 -2.62 0.42
CA SER A 142 -13.02 -3.58 1.33
C SER A 142 -12.87 -2.99 2.73
N GLU A 143 -12.53 -1.70 2.86
CA GLU A 143 -12.47 -1.07 4.19
C GLU A 143 -13.87 -1.00 4.84
N ARG A 144 -14.92 -0.65 4.08
CA ARG A 144 -16.31 -0.68 4.59
C ARG A 144 -16.72 -2.09 5.04
N ALA A 145 -16.42 -3.10 4.23
CA ALA A 145 -16.70 -4.49 4.59
C ALA A 145 -15.92 -4.95 5.84
N ALA A 146 -14.71 -4.44 6.06
CA ALA A 146 -13.95 -4.69 7.28
C ALA A 146 -14.65 -4.07 8.51
N TRP A 147 -15.11 -2.81 8.41
CA TRP A 147 -15.85 -2.15 9.49
C TRP A 147 -17.16 -2.85 9.80
N GLU A 148 -17.96 -3.17 8.78
CA GLU A 148 -19.21 -3.94 8.93
C GLU A 148 -18.96 -5.28 9.63
N ALA A 149 -17.95 -6.03 9.21
CA ALA A 149 -17.61 -7.32 9.81
C ALA A 149 -17.06 -7.17 11.24
N ALA A 150 -16.28 -6.13 11.51
CA ALA A 150 -15.76 -5.87 12.84
C ALA A 150 -16.88 -5.56 13.84
N GLU A 151 -17.84 -4.71 13.43
CA GLU A 151 -19.01 -4.39 14.24
C GLU A 151 -19.90 -5.62 14.46
N ALA A 152 -20.24 -6.35 13.38
CA ALA A 152 -21.10 -7.53 13.45
C ALA A 152 -20.53 -8.66 14.33
N HIS A 153 -19.21 -8.75 14.46
CA HIS A 153 -18.53 -9.78 15.22
C HIS A 153 -17.86 -9.29 16.50
N GLY A 154 -18.02 -8.00 16.87
CA GLY A 154 -17.41 -7.43 18.07
C GLY A 154 -15.88 -7.43 18.07
N LEU A 155 -15.25 -7.35 16.90
CA LEU A 155 -13.77 -7.33 16.79
C LEU A 155 -13.23 -5.94 17.15
N SER A 156 -12.18 -5.92 17.98
CA SER A 156 -11.39 -4.70 18.19
C SER A 156 -10.54 -4.42 16.97
N MET A 157 -10.95 -3.46 16.15
CA MET A 157 -10.26 -3.10 14.90
C MET A 157 -9.78 -1.65 14.87
N VAL A 158 -8.61 -1.43 14.28
CA VAL A 158 -8.19 -0.14 13.71
C VAL A 158 -7.89 -0.31 12.23
N ALA A 159 -8.16 0.74 11.45
CA ALA A 159 -7.72 0.81 10.07
C ALA A 159 -6.52 1.75 9.93
N VAL A 160 -5.54 1.31 9.16
CA VAL A 160 -4.32 2.07 8.87
C VAL A 160 -4.29 2.35 7.37
N LEU A 161 -4.06 3.62 7.00
CA LEU A 161 -4.22 4.13 5.65
C LEU A 161 -2.88 4.67 5.14
N PRO A 162 -1.98 3.80 4.66
CA PRO A 162 -0.70 4.24 4.14
C PRO A 162 -0.84 4.96 2.79
N SER A 163 0.08 5.89 2.53
CA SER A 163 0.28 6.52 1.22
C SER A 163 1.16 5.64 0.30
N ALA A 164 1.87 6.22 -0.67
CA ALA A 164 2.67 5.46 -1.62
C ALA A 164 3.93 4.89 -0.95
N ILE A 165 3.90 3.60 -0.66
CA ILE A 165 4.96 2.91 0.11
C ILE A 165 6.21 2.70 -0.75
N ILE A 166 7.34 3.15 -0.24
CA ILE A 166 8.69 2.98 -0.82
C ILE A 166 9.66 2.41 0.22
N GLY A 167 10.77 1.82 -0.21
CA GLY A 167 11.82 1.34 0.70
C GLY A 167 12.27 -0.10 0.44
N PRO A 168 12.96 -0.71 1.42
CA PRO A 168 13.62 -2.01 1.25
C PRO A 168 12.68 -3.22 1.39
N HIS A 169 13.25 -4.42 1.21
CA HIS A 169 12.61 -5.73 1.44
C HIS A 169 11.49 -6.10 0.45
N THR A 170 11.46 -5.46 -0.71
CA THR A 170 10.55 -5.83 -1.78
C THR A 170 11.13 -6.95 -2.65
N SER A 171 10.51 -8.13 -2.64
CA SER A 171 10.94 -9.26 -3.48
C SER A 171 10.67 -8.98 -4.97
N ARG A 172 9.49 -8.44 -5.27
CA ARG A 172 9.06 -7.95 -6.57
C ARG A 172 8.70 -6.47 -6.45
N LEU A 173 9.22 -5.64 -7.36
CA LEU A 173 8.89 -4.22 -7.38
C LEU A 173 7.37 -4.02 -7.43
N THR A 174 6.86 -3.22 -6.47
CA THR A 174 5.51 -2.67 -6.51
C THR A 174 5.44 -1.61 -7.60
N ASP A 175 4.24 -1.17 -8.00
CA ASP A 175 4.13 -0.12 -9.02
C ASP A 175 4.82 1.18 -8.60
N THR A 176 4.76 1.54 -7.31
CA THR A 176 5.49 2.69 -6.76
C THR A 176 7.01 2.51 -6.83
N MET A 177 7.53 1.33 -6.44
CA MET A 177 8.96 1.05 -6.55
C MET A 177 9.42 0.90 -8.00
N GLY A 178 8.55 0.41 -8.89
CA GLY A 178 8.78 0.34 -10.33
C GLY A 178 8.84 1.71 -10.99
N PHE A 179 8.02 2.67 -10.53
CA PHE A 179 8.16 4.07 -10.94
C PHE A 179 9.53 4.62 -10.55
N LEU A 180 9.98 4.42 -9.29
CA LEU A 180 11.33 4.84 -8.88
C LEU A 180 12.42 4.13 -9.69
N ALA A 181 12.28 2.83 -9.98
CA ALA A 181 13.22 2.10 -10.84
C ALA A 181 13.26 2.69 -12.26
N ALA A 182 12.12 3.07 -12.85
CA ALA A 182 12.08 3.72 -14.16
C ALA A 182 12.76 5.10 -14.14
N VAL A 183 12.64 5.86 -13.04
CA VAL A 183 13.38 7.12 -12.85
C VAL A 183 14.88 6.85 -12.71
N LEU A 184 15.29 5.85 -11.94
CA LEU A 184 16.69 5.43 -11.81
C LEU A 184 17.31 5.04 -13.16
N GLU A 185 16.55 4.32 -13.98
CA GLU A 185 16.91 3.92 -15.35
C GLU A 185 16.79 5.07 -16.37
N ARG A 186 16.44 6.29 -15.94
CA ARG A 186 16.29 7.49 -16.77
C ARG A 186 15.25 7.34 -17.89
N LYS A 187 14.22 6.53 -17.66
CA LYS A 187 13.12 6.29 -18.60
C LYS A 187 12.02 7.36 -18.55
N LEU A 188 12.06 8.29 -17.60
CA LEU A 188 11.10 9.40 -17.55
C LEU A 188 11.50 10.49 -18.57
N VAL A 189 10.87 10.45 -19.74
CA VAL A 189 11.14 11.36 -20.87
C VAL A 189 10.44 12.72 -20.70
N LEU A 190 9.29 12.74 -20.02
CA LEU A 190 8.46 13.92 -19.81
C LEU A 190 8.05 13.99 -18.34
N ASP A 191 8.03 15.19 -17.76
CA ASP A 191 7.45 15.41 -16.44
C ASP A 191 5.91 15.49 -16.56
N PRO A 192 5.16 14.53 -15.98
CA PRO A 192 3.69 14.52 -16.01
C PRO A 192 3.05 15.53 -15.05
N ASN A 193 3.83 16.27 -14.26
CA ASN A 193 3.34 17.17 -13.22
C ASN A 193 2.46 16.43 -12.17
N PHE A 194 2.90 15.24 -11.78
CA PHE A 194 2.28 14.47 -10.71
C PHE A 194 2.99 14.76 -9.39
N HIS A 195 2.21 14.80 -8.30
CA HIS A 195 2.71 14.96 -6.95
C HIS A 195 2.22 13.78 -6.11
N PHE A 196 3.16 12.95 -5.65
CA PHE A 196 2.85 11.73 -4.91
C PHE A 196 3.26 11.87 -3.46
N ASN A 197 2.43 11.37 -2.56
CA ASN A 197 2.79 11.29 -1.15
C ASN A 197 3.52 9.97 -0.90
N PHE A 198 4.84 10.03 -0.69
CA PHE A 198 5.66 8.86 -0.43
C PHE A 198 5.86 8.64 1.08
N VAL A 199 5.86 7.38 1.50
CA VAL A 199 6.12 6.98 2.89
C VAL A 199 7.05 5.76 2.91
N ASP A 200 8.00 5.74 3.84
CA ASP A 200 8.90 4.60 3.98
C ASP A 200 8.16 3.39 4.55
N VAL A 201 8.38 2.21 3.97
CA VAL A 201 7.76 0.95 4.38
C VAL A 201 8.05 0.60 5.85
N ARG A 202 9.21 1.01 6.38
CA ARG A 202 9.58 0.80 7.79
C ARG A 202 8.79 1.72 8.71
N ASP A 203 8.50 2.95 8.29
CA ASP A 203 7.65 3.88 9.06
C ASP A 203 6.20 3.40 9.08
N VAL A 204 5.72 2.84 7.96
CA VAL A 204 4.41 2.19 7.92
C VAL A 204 4.38 0.95 8.81
N ALA A 205 5.43 0.12 8.81
CA ALA A 205 5.51 -1.05 9.67
C ALA A 205 5.53 -0.67 11.16
N ASP A 206 6.32 0.33 11.56
CA ASP A 206 6.31 0.87 12.93
C ASP A 206 4.92 1.41 13.31
N GLY A 207 4.31 2.21 12.44
CA GLY A 207 2.98 2.76 12.65
C GLY A 207 1.88 1.68 12.75
N LEU A 208 2.02 0.54 12.05
CA LEU A 208 1.12 -0.60 12.22
C LEU A 208 1.25 -1.22 13.61
N ILE A 209 2.48 -1.43 14.09
CA ILE A 209 2.73 -2.00 15.42
C ILE A 209 2.18 -1.07 16.50
N ARG A 210 2.48 0.23 16.41
CA ARG A 210 1.91 1.27 17.30
C ARG A 210 0.40 1.33 17.23
N ALA A 211 -0.20 1.21 16.04
CA ALA A 211 -1.66 1.14 15.91
C ALA A 211 -2.24 -0.10 16.62
N ALA A 212 -1.53 -1.23 16.64
CA ALA A 212 -1.95 -2.41 17.38
C ALA A 212 -1.95 -2.17 18.90
N GLU A 213 -0.88 -1.54 19.40
CA GLU A 213 -0.58 -1.33 20.82
C GLU A 213 -1.36 -0.15 21.43
N GLU A 214 -1.39 0.99 20.74
CA GLU A 214 -1.85 2.29 21.26
C GLU A 214 -3.13 2.79 20.56
N GLY A 215 -3.44 2.28 19.37
CA GLY A 215 -4.55 2.78 18.55
C GLY A 215 -5.91 2.54 19.20
N ARG A 216 -6.80 3.53 19.13
CA ARG A 216 -8.17 3.39 19.67
C ARG A 216 -9.04 2.56 18.73
N CYS A 217 -9.76 1.59 19.28
CA CYS A 217 -10.72 0.78 18.51
C CYS A 217 -11.74 1.67 17.76
N GLY A 218 -12.13 1.25 16.56
CA GLY A 218 -13.07 1.99 15.71
C GLY A 218 -12.45 3.19 14.98
N GLN A 219 -11.13 3.40 15.10
CA GLN A 219 -10.46 4.54 14.48
C GLN A 219 -9.66 4.17 13.22
N ARG A 220 -9.59 5.17 12.34
CA ARG A 220 -8.71 5.23 11.17
C ARG A 220 -7.47 6.07 11.51
N TYR A 221 -6.31 5.70 10.96
CA TYR A 221 -5.03 6.42 11.09
C TYR A 221 -4.31 6.54 9.74
N LEU A 222 -4.00 7.76 9.30
CA LEU A 222 -3.21 8.02 8.09
C LEU A 222 -1.72 7.88 8.37
N LEU A 223 -1.06 6.97 7.65
CA LEU A 223 0.40 6.83 7.66
C LEU A 223 0.96 7.35 6.35
N ALA A 224 1.11 8.67 6.31
CA ALA A 224 1.58 9.42 5.15
C ALA A 224 2.62 10.44 5.60
N ASN A 225 3.14 11.23 4.67
CA ASN A 225 3.79 12.49 4.98
C ASN A 225 2.79 13.64 4.87
N GLN A 226 3.06 14.78 5.51
CA GLN A 226 2.16 15.95 5.40
C GLN A 226 2.15 16.55 3.98
N GLN A 227 3.32 16.57 3.33
CA GLN A 227 3.50 17.13 1.99
C GLN A 227 3.81 16.05 0.96
N PRO A 228 3.25 16.16 -0.27
CA PRO A 228 3.62 15.30 -1.37
C PRO A 228 4.97 15.73 -1.97
N SER A 229 5.61 14.81 -2.69
CA SER A 229 6.79 15.08 -3.50
C SER A 229 6.43 15.21 -4.97
N SER A 230 6.92 16.28 -5.58
CA SER A 230 6.99 16.48 -7.03
C SER A 230 8.01 15.55 -7.68
N VAL A 231 7.93 15.40 -9.00
CA VAL A 231 8.98 14.74 -9.79
C VAL A 231 10.35 15.40 -9.59
N ALA A 232 10.37 16.71 -9.30
CA ALA A 232 11.60 17.43 -9.01
C ALA A 232 12.30 16.92 -7.75
N GLU A 233 11.55 16.73 -6.68
CA GLU A 233 12.08 16.20 -5.42
C GLU A 233 12.51 14.74 -5.57
N VAL A 234 11.77 13.93 -6.36
CA VAL A 234 12.18 12.56 -6.69
C VAL A 234 13.53 12.54 -7.43
N ILE A 235 13.71 13.38 -8.45
CA ILE A 235 14.98 13.47 -9.20
C ILE A 235 16.09 14.06 -8.31
N ALA A 236 15.78 15.01 -7.43
CA ALA A 236 16.74 15.54 -6.47
C ALA A 236 17.23 14.43 -5.52
N ALA A 237 16.32 13.59 -5.01
CA ALA A 237 16.67 12.44 -4.16
C ALA A 237 17.47 11.37 -4.91
N LEU A 238 17.23 11.15 -6.19
CA LEU A 238 18.09 10.28 -7.00
C LEU A 238 19.48 10.88 -7.17
N ASN A 239 19.57 12.19 -7.44
CA ASN A 239 20.86 12.86 -7.67
C ASN A 239 21.75 12.92 -6.42
N THR A 240 21.24 12.67 -5.21
CA THR A 240 22.09 12.52 -4.01
C THR A 240 22.87 11.20 -4.00
N VAL A 241 22.32 10.13 -4.59
CA VAL A 241 22.95 8.80 -4.63
C VAL A 241 23.54 8.43 -5.99
N CYS A 242 22.96 8.93 -7.07
CA CYS A 242 23.40 8.72 -8.45
C CYS A 242 23.26 10.04 -9.24
N PRO A 243 24.25 10.94 -9.14
CA PRO A 243 24.20 12.26 -9.75
C PRO A 243 24.10 12.22 -11.29
N GLY A 244 23.50 13.28 -11.84
CA GLY A 244 23.55 13.58 -13.28
C GLY A 244 22.24 13.38 -14.04
N TYR A 245 21.13 13.08 -13.37
CA TYR A 245 19.83 13.10 -14.01
C TYR A 245 19.28 14.53 -14.06
N ARG A 246 19.10 15.05 -15.29
CA ARG A 246 18.45 16.33 -15.57
C ARG A 246 16.94 16.17 -15.63
N MET A 247 16.23 17.20 -15.15
CA MET A 247 14.78 17.28 -15.21
C MET A 247 14.26 17.17 -16.66
N PRO A 248 13.33 16.25 -16.96
CA PRO A 248 12.64 16.25 -18.24
C PRO A 248 11.70 17.45 -18.37
N PRO A 249 11.43 17.96 -19.59
CA PRO A 249 10.49 19.07 -19.77
C PRO A 249 9.08 18.65 -19.34
N ARG A 250 8.36 19.62 -18.76
CA ARG A 250 6.97 19.43 -18.32
C ARG A 250 6.04 19.26 -19.52
N ALA A 251 5.24 18.21 -19.51
CA ALA A 251 4.28 17.93 -20.58
C ALA A 251 2.92 18.58 -20.29
N PRO A 252 2.29 19.24 -21.30
CA PRO A 252 0.92 19.70 -21.18
C PRO A 252 -0.05 18.53 -20.97
N LYS A 253 -1.11 18.74 -20.17
CA LYS A 253 -2.14 17.73 -19.89
C LYS A 253 -2.71 17.07 -21.16
N ALA A 254 -2.98 17.86 -22.20
CA ALA A 254 -3.53 17.36 -23.47
C ALA A 254 -2.58 16.37 -24.17
N LEU A 255 -1.27 16.63 -24.15
CA LEU A 255 -0.26 15.73 -24.71
C LEU A 255 -0.22 14.41 -23.93
N LEU A 256 -0.25 14.48 -22.59
CA LEU A 256 -0.27 13.28 -21.74
C LEU A 256 -1.54 12.44 -21.97
N LEU A 257 -2.70 13.08 -22.13
CA LEU A 257 -3.96 12.40 -22.45
C LEU A 257 -3.90 11.70 -23.82
N LEU A 258 -3.29 12.33 -24.82
CA LEU A 258 -3.08 11.72 -26.14
C LEU A 258 -2.13 10.51 -26.07
N ILE A 259 -0.99 10.66 -25.38
CA ILE A 259 -0.03 9.57 -25.17
C ILE A 259 -0.71 8.40 -24.45
N ALA A 260 -1.46 8.68 -23.38
CA ALA A 260 -2.18 7.67 -22.62
C ALA A 260 -3.25 6.97 -23.48
N TRP A 261 -4.00 7.72 -24.29
CA TRP A 261 -4.98 7.15 -25.21
C TRP A 261 -4.32 6.19 -26.22
N LEU A 262 -3.19 6.59 -26.82
CA LEU A 262 -2.44 5.75 -27.76
C LEU A 262 -1.92 4.47 -27.11
N GLN A 263 -1.39 4.57 -25.89
CA GLN A 263 -0.92 3.40 -25.14
C GLN A 263 -2.08 2.45 -24.78
N GLU A 264 -3.23 2.99 -24.36
CA GLU A 264 -4.43 2.19 -24.09
C GLU A 264 -4.93 1.49 -25.36
N GLN A 265 -4.97 2.16 -26.52
CA GLN A 265 -5.34 1.49 -27.78
C GLN A 265 -4.35 0.39 -28.13
N ARG A 266 -3.03 0.66 -28.03
CA ARG A 266 -2.01 -0.36 -28.27
C ARG A 266 -2.18 -1.57 -27.34
N ALA A 267 -2.42 -1.35 -26.06
CA ALA A 267 -2.62 -2.41 -25.07
C ALA A 267 -3.89 -3.24 -25.31
N ARG A 268 -4.87 -2.73 -26.08
CA ARG A 268 -6.04 -3.51 -26.49
C ARG A 268 -5.73 -4.49 -27.62
N TYR A 269 -4.77 -4.16 -28.48
CA TYR A 269 -4.40 -4.97 -29.65
C TYR A 269 -3.09 -5.73 -29.48
N THR A 270 -2.38 -5.52 -28.36
CA THR A 270 -1.11 -6.18 -28.03
C THR A 270 -1.14 -6.60 -26.57
N ASP A 271 -0.38 -7.63 -26.19
CA ASP A 271 -0.23 -8.04 -24.77
C ASP A 271 0.70 -7.11 -23.97
N ILE A 272 1.03 -5.92 -24.49
CA ILE A 272 1.92 -4.96 -23.85
C ILE A 272 1.07 -3.99 -23.02
N PRO A 273 1.24 -3.93 -21.69
CA PRO A 273 0.43 -3.07 -20.83
C PRO A 273 0.74 -1.58 -21.07
N ALA A 274 -0.29 -0.74 -20.97
CA ALA A 274 -0.14 0.71 -20.99
C ALA A 274 0.58 1.17 -19.71
N GLN A 275 1.65 1.96 -19.87
CA GLN A 275 2.41 2.52 -18.75
C GLN A 275 1.78 3.79 -18.19
N LEU A 276 1.03 4.52 -19.02
CA LEU A 276 0.26 5.70 -18.63
C LEU A 276 -1.21 5.53 -19.06
N LEU A 277 -2.12 5.68 -18.11
CA LEU A 277 -3.55 5.63 -18.33
C LEU A 277 -4.17 7.03 -18.33
N ARG A 278 -5.23 7.24 -19.11
CA ARG A 278 -5.96 8.51 -19.14
C ARG A 278 -6.55 8.85 -17.78
N SER A 279 -7.05 7.83 -17.07
CA SER A 279 -7.56 7.98 -15.71
C SER A 279 -6.50 8.49 -14.73
N GLN A 280 -5.26 8.02 -14.85
CA GLN A 280 -4.14 8.52 -14.04
C GLN A 280 -3.84 9.99 -14.34
N VAL A 281 -3.81 10.38 -15.62
CA VAL A 281 -3.59 11.78 -16.00
C VAL A 281 -4.71 12.68 -15.50
N GLN A 282 -5.96 12.24 -15.57
CA GLN A 282 -7.10 13.00 -15.06
C GLN A 282 -7.03 13.20 -13.54
N MET A 283 -6.62 12.14 -12.84
CA MET A 283 -6.60 12.04 -11.38
C MET A 283 -5.41 12.76 -10.74
N PHE A 284 -4.22 12.70 -11.34
CA PHE A 284 -2.98 13.16 -10.68
C PHE A 284 -2.39 14.45 -11.28
N TYR A 285 -2.79 14.87 -12.48
CA TYR A 285 -2.18 16.03 -13.13
C TYR A 285 -2.43 17.32 -12.33
N GLY A 286 -1.37 17.86 -11.73
CA GLY A 286 -1.42 19.07 -10.90
C GLY A 286 -2.11 18.90 -9.55
N VAL A 287 -2.45 17.67 -9.15
CA VAL A 287 -3.11 17.40 -7.87
C VAL A 287 -2.05 17.08 -6.82
N HIS A 288 -2.06 17.84 -5.72
CA HIS A 288 -1.16 17.66 -4.58
C HIS A 288 -1.83 16.77 -3.53
N GLN A 289 -1.29 15.57 -3.30
CA GLN A 289 -1.78 14.62 -2.30
C GLN A 289 -1.35 15.04 -0.89
N ARG A 290 -2.10 15.95 -0.27
CA ARG A 290 -1.85 16.48 1.07
C ARG A 290 -2.72 15.75 2.09
N TYR A 291 -2.10 15.27 3.16
CA TYR A 291 -2.78 14.54 4.22
C TYR A 291 -2.43 15.13 5.59
N CYS A 292 -3.44 15.33 6.43
CA CYS A 292 -3.27 15.65 7.84
C CYS A 292 -2.97 14.34 8.59
N ILE A 293 -1.80 14.24 9.20
CA ILE A 293 -1.34 13.06 9.94
C ILE A 293 -1.34 13.30 11.46
N ASP A 294 -1.85 14.44 11.91
CA ASP A 294 -1.75 14.91 13.30
C ASP A 294 -2.34 13.88 14.27
N LYS A 295 -3.40 13.18 13.86
CA LYS A 295 -3.99 12.10 14.65
C LYS A 295 -3.02 10.95 14.89
N ALA A 296 -2.35 10.46 13.84
CA ALA A 296 -1.35 9.41 13.98
C ALA A 296 -0.14 9.87 14.81
N VAL A 297 0.29 11.13 14.63
CA VAL A 297 1.38 11.72 15.44
C VAL A 297 0.99 11.77 16.92
N ASN A 298 -0.19 12.30 17.23
CA ASN A 298 -0.62 12.55 18.61
C ASN A 298 -1.03 11.27 19.35
N GLU A 299 -1.63 10.30 18.66
CA GLU A 299 -2.20 9.11 19.30
C GLU A 299 -1.32 7.88 19.21
N LEU A 300 -0.48 7.78 18.18
CA LEU A 300 0.40 6.63 17.97
C LEU A 300 1.87 7.00 18.14
N GLY A 301 2.21 8.26 18.35
CA GLY A 301 3.61 8.72 18.31
C GLY A 301 4.28 8.54 16.94
N TYR A 302 3.50 8.54 15.86
CA TYR A 302 4.01 8.33 14.50
C TYR A 302 4.96 9.45 14.07
N GLN A 303 6.18 9.09 13.67
CA GLN A 303 7.23 10.02 13.23
C GLN A 303 7.81 9.57 11.89
N PRO A 304 7.15 9.88 10.77
CA PRO A 304 7.66 9.48 9.45
C PRO A 304 8.99 10.16 9.16
N ARG A 305 9.88 9.43 8.47
CA ARG A 305 11.04 10.05 7.82
C ARG A 305 10.58 11.09 6.81
N SER A 306 11.42 12.09 6.60
CA SER A 306 11.17 13.08 5.56
C SER A 306 10.99 12.38 4.20
N PRO A 307 10.14 12.90 3.29
CA PRO A 307 9.98 12.32 1.96
C PRO A 307 11.31 12.20 1.22
N GLN A 308 12.20 13.18 1.38
CA GLN A 308 13.51 13.21 0.75
C GLN A 308 14.42 12.08 1.25
N ASP A 309 14.44 11.83 2.57
CA ASP A 309 15.24 10.74 3.14
C ASP A 309 14.70 9.37 2.74
N ALA A 310 13.37 9.20 2.75
CA ALA A 310 12.71 7.97 2.32
C ALA A 310 13.00 7.68 0.84
N LEU A 311 12.91 8.68 -0.04
CA LEU A 311 13.24 8.57 -1.46
C LEU A 311 14.72 8.23 -1.67
N THR A 312 15.62 8.95 -1.00
CA THR A 312 17.08 8.73 -1.10
C THR A 312 17.44 7.29 -0.70
N GLN A 313 16.88 6.79 0.40
CA GLN A 313 17.10 5.42 0.86
C GLN A 313 16.47 4.38 -0.07
N ALA A 314 15.29 4.67 -0.64
CA ALA A 314 14.67 3.80 -1.64
C ALA A 314 15.51 3.69 -2.92
N PHE A 315 16.09 4.78 -3.40
CA PHE A 315 17.02 4.74 -4.54
C PHE A 315 18.32 4.00 -4.21
N ALA A 316 18.89 4.22 -3.03
CA ALA A 316 20.06 3.47 -2.58
C ALA A 316 19.78 1.96 -2.54
N HIS A 317 18.59 1.57 -2.09
CA HIS A 317 18.17 0.17 -2.12
C HIS A 317 18.03 -0.38 -3.55
N LEU A 318 17.44 0.39 -4.47
CA LEU A 318 17.30 -0.02 -5.87
C LEU A 318 18.66 -0.16 -6.57
N LEU A 319 19.64 0.65 -6.22
CA LEU A 319 21.02 0.56 -6.74
C LEU A 319 21.78 -0.68 -6.22
N ALA A 320 21.46 -1.14 -5.02
CA ALA A 320 22.11 -2.27 -4.38
C ALA A 320 21.53 -3.64 -4.76
N ARG A 321 20.44 -3.67 -5.55
CA ARG A 321 19.72 -4.88 -5.96
C ARG A 321 20.31 -5.48 -7.22
#